data_AF-A0A9Q4L5S7-F1
#
_entry.id   AF-A0A9Q4L5S7-F1
#
_cell.length_a   1.000
_cell.length_b   1.000
_cell.length_c   1.000
_cell.angle_alpha   90.00
_cell.angle_beta   90.00
_cell.angle_gamma   90.00
#
_symmetry.space_group_name_H-M   'P 1'
#
loop_
_entity.id
_entity.type
_entity.pdbx_description
1 polymer ?
#
loop_
_entity_poly.entity_id
_entity_poly.type
_entity_poly.pdbx_seq_one_letter_code
_entity_poly.pdbx_strand_id
1 'polypeptide(L)'
;MVALEQFYTALIAVLLLIALGVTVPVLGRIVRDGLERRRKRQAGELERYTEDEEYDRAARTLRPDDDPAANGRVTCRECGTRNDPAFTYCRRCTTPL
;
A
#
# COMPACT_ATOMS: atom_id res chain seq x y z
N MET A 1 -35.26 -38.03 -6.84
CA MET A 1 -35.89 -36.78 -7.29
C MET A 1 -35.23 -35.66 -6.51
N VAL A 2 -34.43 -34.81 -7.15
CA VAL A 2 -33.82 -33.66 -6.47
C VAL A 2 -34.95 -32.69 -6.15
N ALA A 3 -35.07 -32.29 -4.88
CA ALA A 3 -36.10 -31.35 -4.47
C ALA A 3 -35.90 -30.03 -5.21
N LEU A 4 -37.00 -29.42 -5.66
CA LEU A 4 -36.97 -28.16 -6.40
C LEU A 4 -36.16 -27.07 -5.67
N GLU A 5 -36.22 -27.07 -4.33
CA GLU A 5 -35.43 -26.21 -3.45
C GLU A 5 -33.92 -26.42 -3.57
N GLN A 6 -33.47 -27.67 -3.71
CA GLN A 6 -32.05 -27.99 -3.88
C GLN A 6 -31.54 -27.50 -5.24
N PHE A 7 -32.37 -27.55 -6.29
CA PHE A 7 -32.04 -26.99 -7.59
C PHE A 7 -31.88 -25.47 -7.55
N TYR A 8 -32.82 -24.75 -6.92
CA TYR A 8 -32.71 -23.30 -6.81
C TYR A 8 -31.51 -22.88 -5.96
N THR A 9 -31.25 -23.59 -4.86
CA THR A 9 -30.09 -23.32 -4.02
C THR A 9 -28.79 -23.51 -4.80
N ALA A 10 -28.67 -24.61 -5.55
CA ALA A 10 -27.51 -24.87 -6.40
C ALA A 10 -27.35 -23.81 -7.49
N LEU A 11 -28.45 -23.41 -8.14
CA LEU A 11 -28.45 -22.38 -9.18
C LEU A 11 -27.97 -21.03 -8.62
N ILE A 12 -28.49 -20.61 -7.46
CA ILE A 12 -28.10 -19.36 -6.79
C ILE A 12 -26.62 -19.41 -6.40
N ALA A 13 -26.15 -20.52 -5.83
CA ALA A 13 -24.75 -20.69 -5.47
C ALA A 13 -23.82 -20.56 -6.69
N VAL A 14 -24.19 -21.18 -7.82
CA VAL A 14 -23.44 -21.06 -9.08
C VAL A 14 -23.43 -19.61 -9.57
N LEU A 15 -24.57 -18.91 -9.55
CA LEU A 15 -24.65 -17.50 -9.94
C LEU A 15 -23.78 -16.60 -9.06
N LEU A 16 -23.78 -16.84 -7.74
CA LEU A 16 -22.92 -16.11 -6.81
C LEU A 16 -21.43 -16.36 -7.07
N LEU A 17 -21.04 -17.60 -7.35
CA LEU A 17 -19.66 -17.94 -7.71
C LEU A 17 -19.24 -17.26 -9.03
N ILE A 18 -20.13 -17.20 -10.02
CA ILE A 18 -19.88 -16.48 -11.27
C ILE A 18 -19.70 -14.99 -10.98
N ALA A 19 -20.60 -14.38 -10.20
CA ALA A 19 -20.49 -12.97 -9.83
C ALA A 19 -19.17 -12.68 -9.10
N LEU A 20 -18.78 -13.54 -8.14
CA LEU A 20 -17.50 -13.44 -7.46
C LEU A 20 -16.34 -13.55 -8.46
N GLY A 21 -16.36 -14.55 -9.34
CA GLY A 21 -15.33 -14.77 -10.35
C GLY A 21 -15.14 -13.60 -11.31
N VAL A 22 -16.23 -12.89 -11.66
CA VAL A 22 -16.18 -11.68 -12.50
C VAL A 22 -15.56 -10.50 -11.77
N THR A 23 -15.75 -10.38 -10.46
CA THR A 23 -15.17 -9.27 -9.67
C THR A 23 -13.67 -9.44 -9.37
N VAL A 24 -13.19 -10.67 -9.20
CA VAL A 24 -11.78 -11.01 -8.94
C VAL A 24 -10.77 -10.35 -9.90
N PRO A 25 -10.92 -10.42 -11.24
CA PRO A 25 -9.94 -9.81 -12.16
C PRO A 25 -9.90 -8.27 -12.06
N VAL A 26 -11.01 -7.62 -11.70
CA VAL A 26 -11.06 -6.17 -11.48
C VAL A 26 -10.23 -5.80 -10.25
N LEU A 27 -10.45 -6.51 -9.14
CA LEU A 27 -9.65 -6.39 -7.91
C LEU A 27 -8.17 -6.68 -8.17
N GLY A 28 -7.86 -7.72 -8.96
CA GLY A 28 -6.49 -8.09 -9.31
C GLY A 28 -5.73 -7.00 -10.07
N ARG A 29 -6.40 -6.26 -10.97
CA ARG A 29 -5.79 -5.11 -11.67
C ARG A 29 -5.44 -3.99 -10.71
N ILE A 30 -6.37 -3.62 -9.82
CA ILE A 30 -6.14 -2.57 -8.82
C ILE A 30 -4.98 -2.93 -7.89
N VAL A 31 -4.90 -4.19 -7.45
CA VAL A 31 -3.82 -4.67 -6.59
C VAL A 31 -2.48 -4.67 -7.33
N ARG A 32 -2.44 -5.11 -8.60
CA ARG A 32 -1.21 -5.04 -9.42
C ARG A 32 -0.73 -3.61 -9.62
N ASP A 33 -1.63 -2.70 -9.97
CA ASP A 33 -1.30 -1.27 -10.13
C ASP A 33 -0.79 -0.66 -8.82
N GLY A 34 -1.40 -1.03 -7.69
CA GLY A 34 -0.93 -0.64 -6.36
C GLY A 34 0.45 -1.21 -6.03
N LEU A 35 0.71 -2.47 -6.36
CA LEU A 35 1.98 -3.14 -6.13
C LEU A 35 3.10 -2.55 -7.00
N GLU A 36 2.81 -2.23 -8.26
CA GLU A 36 3.76 -1.57 -9.16
C GLU A 36 4.13 -0.18 -8.67
N ARG A 37 3.15 0.61 -8.19
CA ARG A 37 3.42 1.91 -7.56
C ARG A 37 4.24 1.77 -6.28
N ARG A 38 3.97 0.73 -5.47
CA ARG A 38 4.76 0.42 -4.28
C ARG A 38 6.19 0.02 -4.63
N ARG A 39 6.39 -0.78 -5.67
CA ARG A 39 7.72 -1.15 -6.19
C ARG A 39 8.47 0.06 -6.72
N LYS A 40 7.82 0.95 -7.48
CA LYS A 40 8.44 2.20 -7.97
C LYS A 40 8.84 3.12 -6.81
N ARG A 41 8.00 3.26 -5.78
CA ARG A 41 8.38 3.99 -4.56
C ARG A 41 9.55 3.33 -3.83
N GLN A 42 9.54 2.00 -3.71
CA GLN A 42 10.61 1.28 -3.02
C GLN A 42 11.93 1.31 -3.80
N ALA A 43 11.89 1.25 -5.13
CA ALA A 43 13.05 1.38 -6.00
C ALA A 43 13.61 2.81 -5.99
N GLY A 44 12.75 3.82 -6.11
CA GLY A 44 13.19 5.23 -6.01
C GLY A 44 13.63 5.63 -4.59
N GLU A 45 13.12 4.96 -3.55
CA GLU A 45 13.64 5.11 -2.19
C GLU A 45 14.99 4.41 -2.03
N LEU A 46 15.20 3.24 -2.65
CA LEU A 46 16.50 2.56 -2.71
C LEU A 46 17.55 3.37 -3.49
N GLU A 47 17.15 3.96 -4.61
CA GLU A 47 18.01 4.80 -5.46
C GLU A 47 18.38 6.10 -4.74
N ARG A 48 17.41 6.74 -4.05
CA ARG A 48 17.67 7.83 -3.12
C ARG A 48 18.60 7.41 -1.99
N TYR A 49 18.43 6.24 -1.37
CA TYR A 49 19.38 5.77 -0.34
C TYR A 49 20.79 5.53 -0.89
N THR A 50 20.94 5.09 -2.15
CA THR A 50 22.27 4.92 -2.77
C THR A 50 22.91 6.25 -3.21
N GLU A 51 22.14 7.19 -3.76
CA GLU A 51 22.63 8.56 -4.06
C GLU A 51 22.91 9.34 -2.78
N ASP A 52 22.05 9.23 -1.77
CA ASP A 52 22.24 9.83 -0.45
C ASP A 52 23.44 9.19 0.25
N GLU A 53 23.71 7.89 0.16
CA GLU A 53 24.93 7.30 0.76
C GLU A 53 26.23 7.76 0.06
N GLU A 54 26.21 8.02 -1.24
CA GLU A 54 27.36 8.57 -1.97
C GLU A 54 27.57 10.05 -1.67
N TYR A 55 26.47 10.83 -1.59
CA TYR A 55 26.49 12.25 -1.22
C TYR A 55 26.81 12.46 0.26
N ASP A 56 26.30 11.61 1.16
CA ASP A 56 26.49 11.68 2.62
C ASP A 56 27.92 11.24 3.02
N ARG A 57 28.62 10.46 2.18
CA ARG A 57 30.07 10.22 2.34
C ARG A 57 30.89 11.47 2.01
N ALA A 58 30.47 12.27 1.03
CA ALA A 58 31.09 13.57 0.74
C ALA A 58 30.70 14.64 1.78
N ALA A 59 29.43 14.66 2.21
CA ALA A 59 28.89 15.62 3.17
C ALA A 59 29.32 15.36 4.62
N ARG A 60 29.76 14.16 5.00
CA ARG A 60 30.33 13.90 6.35
C ARG A 60 31.63 14.65 6.64
N THR A 61 32.24 15.30 5.65
CA THR A 61 33.32 16.27 5.88
C THR A 61 32.81 17.68 6.28
N LEU A 62 31.49 17.89 6.27
CA LEU A 62 30.78 19.12 6.59
C LEU A 62 29.53 18.80 7.45
N ARG A 63 29.69 18.63 8.77
CA ARG A 63 28.55 18.58 9.73
C ARG A 63 28.12 20.01 10.13
N PRO A 64 26.93 20.20 10.74
CA PRO A 64 25.61 19.62 10.46
C PRO A 64 24.50 20.72 10.47
N ASP A 65 23.24 20.30 10.37
CA ASP A 65 22.00 21.04 10.69
C ASP A 65 21.38 21.90 9.58
N ASP A 66 20.49 21.29 8.80
CA ASP A 66 19.04 21.58 8.82
C ASP A 66 18.43 20.97 7.56
N ASP A 67 17.86 19.77 7.69
CA ASP A 67 17.08 19.13 6.63
C ASP A 67 15.59 19.52 6.80
N PRO A 68 15.03 20.40 5.97
CA PRO A 68 13.64 20.84 6.09
C PRO A 68 12.63 19.73 5.75
N ALA A 69 13.06 18.56 5.26
CA ALA A 69 12.17 17.44 4.92
C ALA A 69 11.63 16.66 6.14
N ALA A 70 12.16 16.90 7.35
CA ALA A 70 11.71 16.22 8.57
C ALA A 70 10.38 16.77 9.14
N ASN A 71 9.98 18.00 8.80
CA ASN A 71 8.86 18.69 9.44
C ASN A 71 7.47 18.32 8.90
N GLY A 72 7.38 17.46 7.87
CA GLY A 72 6.10 17.10 7.26
C GLY A 72 5.51 15.76 7.70
N ARG A 73 6.30 14.81 8.18
CA ARG A 73 5.83 13.42 8.32
C ARG A 73 5.13 13.15 9.66
N VAL A 74 3.90 12.62 9.61
CA VAL A 74 3.12 12.23 10.79
C VAL A 74 3.39 10.77 11.15
N THR A 75 3.81 10.52 12.39
CA THR A 75 4.08 9.14 12.86
C THR A 75 2.85 8.56 13.53
N CYS A 76 2.41 7.40 13.07
CA CYS A 76 1.28 6.68 13.67
C CYS A 76 1.64 6.21 15.08
N ARG A 77 0.79 6.55 16.06
CA ARG A 77 0.98 6.16 17.47
C ARG A 77 0.79 4.66 17.73
N GLU A 78 -0.01 4.00 16.90
CA GLU A 78 -0.34 2.57 17.08
C GLU A 78 0.74 1.63 16.53
N CYS A 79 1.29 1.94 15.36
CA CYS A 79 2.23 1.03 14.67
C CYS A 79 3.59 1.64 14.31
N GLY A 80 3.84 2.89 14.72
CA GLY A 80 5.11 3.60 14.49
C GLY A 80 5.40 3.94 13.02
N THR A 81 4.46 3.72 12.11
CA THR A 81 4.67 4.00 10.68
C THR A 81 4.72 5.50 10.45
N ARG A 82 5.72 5.99 9.69
CA ARG A 82 5.76 7.37 9.18
C ARG A 82 4.82 7.52 7.99
N ASN A 83 3.95 8.52 8.04
CA ASN A 83 2.96 8.86 7.03
C ASN A 83 3.21 10.26 6.51
N ASP A 84 2.69 10.53 5.32
CA ASP A 84 2.66 11.86 4.74
C ASP A 84 1.49 12.65 5.36
N PRO A 85 1.63 13.96 5.60
CA PRO A 85 0.63 14.74 6.34
C PRO A 85 -0.68 14.89 5.57
N ALA A 86 -0.71 14.59 4.27
CA ALA A 86 -1.94 14.55 3.47
C ALA A 86 -2.86 13.36 3.83
N PHE A 87 -2.38 12.37 4.59
CA PHE A 87 -3.18 11.22 4.98
C PHE A 87 -3.90 11.47 6.31
N THR A 88 -5.21 11.18 6.35
CA THR A 88 -6.01 11.19 7.59
C THR A 88 -5.90 9.86 8.37
N TYR A 89 -5.49 8.78 7.70
CA TYR A 89 -5.37 7.43 8.27
C TYR A 89 -3.99 6.84 7.99
N CYS A 90 -3.51 5.99 8.90
CA CYS A 90 -2.23 5.35 8.75
C CYS A 90 -2.24 4.37 7.56
N ARG A 91 -1.26 4.52 6.66
CA ARG A 91 -1.08 3.66 5.48
C ARG A 91 -0.81 2.18 5.77
N ARG A 92 -0.53 1.83 7.04
CA ARG A 92 -0.19 0.45 7.44
C ARG A 92 -1.32 -0.21 8.25
N CYS A 93 -1.75 0.41 9.33
CA CYS A 93 -2.75 -0.15 10.24
C CYS A 93 -4.14 0.48 10.09
N THR A 94 -4.30 1.48 9.21
CA THR A 94 -5.57 2.16 8.92
C THR A 94 -6.22 2.87 10.11
N THR A 95 -5.53 2.97 11.24
CA THR A 95 -5.97 3.76 12.39
C THR A 95 -5.83 5.26 12.07
N PRO A 96 -6.64 6.14 12.68
CA PRO A 96 -6.47 7.58 12.56
C PRO A 96 -5.04 8.00 12.93
N LEU A 97 -4.49 8.96 12.17
CA LEU A 97 -3.14 9.48 12.37
C LEU A 97 -3.03 10.49 13.52
#